data_AF-A0A952RDC4-F1
#
_entry.id   AF-A0A952RDC4-F1
#
_cell.length_a   1.000
_cell.length_b   1.000
_cell.length_c   1.000
_cell.angle_alpha   90.00
_cell.angle_beta   90.00
_cell.angle_gamma   90.00
#
_symmetry.space_group_name_H-M   'P 1'
#
loop_
_entity.id
_entity.type
_entity.pdbx_description
1 polymer ?
#
loop_
_entity_poly.entity_id
_entity_poly.type
_entity_poly.pdbx_seq_one_letter_code
_entity_poly.pdbx_strand_id
1 'polypeptide(L)'
;MPTYRQVDEHGNPRTVRAPFNRESYSVPVGWVDKLRASFGGEDVNALLADREGPFNNMTSHGERERAGKRFVLLRQHGMPEWAIEVELTGGALGEVRELPPEETWELVRANDQRANPPIEVAPIDPKRMF
;
A
#
# COMPACT_ATOMS: atom_id res chain seq x y z
N MET A 1 2.50 11.19 -7.22
CA MET A 1 1.75 10.20 -8.02
C MET A 1 1.34 10.85 -9.33
N PRO A 2 1.49 10.21 -10.50
CA PRO A 2 0.85 10.66 -11.71
C PRO A 2 -0.65 10.51 -11.51
N THR A 3 -1.29 11.65 -11.21
CA THR A 3 -2.72 11.76 -11.09
C THR A 3 -3.25 12.30 -12.41
N TYR A 4 -4.33 11.68 -12.88
CA TYR A 4 -5.02 12.11 -14.08
C TYR A 4 -6.22 12.94 -13.66
N ARG A 5 -6.48 14.01 -14.43
CA ARG A 5 -7.69 14.79 -14.27
C ARG A 5 -8.77 14.13 -15.13
N GLN A 6 -9.74 13.51 -14.49
CA GLN A 6 -10.95 13.03 -15.14
C GLN A 6 -12.11 13.95 -14.79
N VAL A 7 -13.15 13.96 -15.61
CA VAL A 7 -14.40 14.66 -15.32
C VAL A 7 -15.41 13.62 -14.83
N ASP A 8 -16.13 13.90 -13.74
CA ASP A 8 -17.23 13.05 -13.29
C ASP A 8 -18.47 13.19 -14.19
N GLU A 9 -19.54 12.44 -13.88
CA GLU A 9 -20.80 12.46 -14.64
C GLU A 9 -21.53 13.82 -14.59
N HIS A 10 -21.09 14.74 -13.73
CA HIS A 10 -21.65 16.07 -13.54
C HIS A 10 -20.75 17.19 -14.08
N GLY A 11 -19.62 16.86 -14.70
CA GLY A 11 -18.70 17.88 -15.25
C GLY A 11 -17.63 18.36 -14.27
N ASN A 12 -17.53 17.79 -13.06
CA ASN A 12 -16.54 18.22 -12.07
C ASN A 12 -15.20 17.50 -12.28
N PRO A 13 -14.08 18.23 -12.17
CA PRO A 13 -12.76 17.62 -12.24
C PRO A 13 -12.49 16.78 -10.99
N ARG A 14 -12.24 15.49 -11.18
CA ARG A 14 -11.76 14.55 -10.18
C ARG A 14 -10.33 14.11 -10.48
N THR A 15 -9.53 14.02 -9.43
CA THR A 15 -8.18 13.46 -9.48
C THR A 15 -8.31 11.94 -9.38
N VAL A 16 -7.99 11.23 -10.45
CA VAL A 16 -7.99 9.76 -10.47
C VAL A 16 -6.58 9.22 -10.63
N ARG A 17 -6.33 8.06 -10.01
CA ARG A 17 -5.07 7.36 -10.19
C ARG A 17 -4.96 6.81 -11.61
N ALA A 18 -3.73 6.65 -12.07
CA ALA A 18 -3.43 5.91 -13.30
C ALA A 18 -4.15 4.55 -13.33
N PRO A 19 -4.53 4.05 -14.52
CA PRO A 19 -4.93 2.66 -14.68
C PRO A 19 -3.88 1.70 -14.09
N PHE A 20 -4.31 0.49 -13.73
CA PHE A 20 -3.41 -0.54 -13.24
C PHE A 20 -2.26 -0.76 -14.22
N ASN A 21 -1.03 -0.68 -13.71
CA ASN A 21 0.20 -1.04 -14.40
C ASN A 21 0.99 -2.01 -13.53
N ARG A 22 1.10 -3.26 -13.94
CA ARG A 22 1.77 -4.33 -13.18
C ARG A 22 3.15 -3.95 -12.68
N GLU A 23 3.97 -3.31 -13.52
CA GLU A 23 5.35 -2.94 -13.15
C GLU A 23 5.39 -1.90 -12.02
N SER A 24 4.43 -0.98 -11.98
CA SER A 24 4.33 0.03 -10.94
C SER A 24 3.93 -0.53 -9.58
N TYR A 25 3.46 -1.78 -9.53
CA TYR A 25 3.01 -2.47 -8.32
C TYR A 25 3.78 -3.75 -8.00
N SER A 26 4.83 -4.05 -8.76
CA SER A 26 5.68 -5.22 -8.53
C SER A 26 6.81 -4.89 -7.58
N VAL A 27 7.13 -5.82 -6.69
CA VAL A 27 8.33 -5.74 -5.87
C VAL A 27 9.57 -5.73 -6.78
N PRO A 28 10.57 -4.88 -6.53
CA PRO A 28 11.78 -4.88 -7.33
C PRO A 28 12.49 -6.23 -7.30
N VAL A 29 12.96 -6.69 -8.47
CA VAL A 29 13.63 -8.00 -8.60
C VAL A 29 14.79 -8.13 -7.62
N GLY A 30 14.80 -9.24 -6.87
CA GLY A 30 15.83 -9.57 -5.89
C GLY A 30 15.80 -8.72 -4.61
N TRP A 31 14.78 -7.89 -4.40
CA TRP A 31 14.65 -7.10 -3.18
C TRP A 31 14.44 -8.01 -1.95
N VAL A 32 13.56 -9.02 -2.06
CA VAL A 32 13.31 -9.99 -0.97
C VAL A 32 14.56 -10.82 -0.66
N ASP A 33 15.32 -11.21 -1.68
CA ASP A 33 16.57 -11.96 -1.47
C ASP A 33 17.62 -11.11 -0.75
N LYS A 34 17.76 -9.83 -1.12
CA LYS A 34 18.63 -8.88 -0.42
C LYS A 34 18.20 -8.65 1.02
N LEU A 35 16.90 -8.50 1.27
CA LEU A 35 16.35 -8.38 2.62
C LEU A 35 16.76 -9.58 3.48
N ARG A 36 16.55 -10.80 2.97
CA ARG A 36 16.89 -12.04 3.69
C ARG A 36 18.39 -12.19 3.90
N ALA A 37 19.21 -11.86 2.90
CA ALA A 37 20.66 -11.95 3.00
C ALA A 37 21.23 -10.99 4.05
N SER A 38 20.69 -9.78 4.15
CA SER A 38 21.19 -8.75 5.06
C SER A 38 20.61 -8.86 6.47
N PHE A 39 19.35 -9.26 6.61
CA PHE A 39 18.59 -9.15 7.87
C PHE A 39 17.94 -10.46 8.32
N GLY A 40 18.31 -11.60 7.72
CA GLY A 40 17.69 -12.90 7.99
C GLY A 40 17.71 -13.32 9.46
N GLY A 41 18.74 -12.92 10.20
CA GLY A 41 18.89 -13.22 11.63
C GLY A 41 18.31 -12.18 12.58
N GLU A 42 17.67 -11.12 12.07
CA GLU A 42 17.17 -10.01 12.88
C GLU A 42 15.67 -10.14 13.17
N ASP A 43 15.27 -9.75 14.37
CA ASP A 43 13.86 -9.79 14.77
C ASP A 43 13.01 -8.80 13.96
N VAL A 44 11.89 -9.27 13.42
CA VAL A 44 11.00 -8.42 12.60
C VAL A 44 10.48 -7.21 13.35
N ASN A 45 10.15 -7.32 14.64
CA ASN A 45 9.64 -6.18 15.39
C ASN A 45 10.74 -5.13 15.59
N ALA A 46 11.99 -5.56 15.78
CA ALA A 46 13.14 -4.66 15.81
C ALA A 46 13.33 -3.95 14.45
N LEU A 47 13.28 -4.69 13.35
CA LEU A 47 13.39 -4.12 11.99
C LEU A 47 12.26 -3.13 11.65
N LEU A 48 11.05 -3.36 12.16
CA LEU A 48 9.91 -2.45 12.01
C LEU A 48 10.05 -1.17 12.85
N ALA A 49 10.72 -1.26 14.00
CA ALA A 49 10.98 -0.12 14.87
C ALA A 49 12.19 0.71 14.41
N ASP A 50 13.08 0.12 13.60
CA ASP A 50 14.26 0.79 13.06
C ASP A 50 13.91 1.74 11.92
N ARG A 51 14.10 3.04 12.17
CA ARG A 51 13.87 4.10 11.19
C ARG A 51 14.88 4.13 10.06
N GLU A 52 16.06 3.55 10.24
CA GLU A 52 17.09 3.41 9.21
C GLU A 52 17.13 2.00 8.63
N GLY A 53 16.24 1.13 9.10
CA GLY A 53 16.16 -0.28 8.73
C GLY A 53 15.60 -0.53 7.34
N PRO A 54 15.47 -1.81 6.95
CA PRO A 54 15.08 -2.19 5.59
C PRO A 54 13.65 -1.81 5.22
N PHE A 55 12.79 -1.59 6.22
CA PHE A 55 11.40 -1.17 6.04
C PHE A 55 11.22 0.34 6.13
N ASN A 56 12.31 1.11 6.12
CA ASN A 56 12.24 2.57 6.05
C ASN A 56 11.48 3.00 4.79
N ASN A 57 10.48 3.87 4.95
CA ASN A 57 9.49 4.28 3.95
C ASN A 57 8.37 3.28 3.62
N MET A 58 8.26 2.19 4.39
CA MET A 58 7.10 1.31 4.35
C MET A 58 6.11 1.66 5.45
N THR A 59 4.82 1.48 5.18
CA THR A 59 3.76 1.58 6.20
C THR A 59 3.08 0.24 6.42
N SER A 60 2.67 -0.01 7.66
CA SER A 60 1.83 -1.15 8.00
C SER A 60 0.38 -0.90 7.59
N HIS A 61 -0.22 -1.86 6.88
CA HIS A 61 -1.63 -1.85 6.46
C HIS A 61 -2.48 -2.87 7.23
N GLY A 62 -1.92 -3.40 8.33
CA GLY A 62 -2.58 -4.35 9.20
C GLY A 62 -1.90 -5.71 9.20
N GLU A 63 -2.53 -6.63 9.92
CA GLU A 63 -2.05 -7.98 10.11
C GLU A 63 -3.01 -9.00 9.52
N ARG A 64 -2.47 -10.17 9.15
CA ARG A 64 -3.23 -11.32 8.68
C ARG A 64 -2.74 -12.57 9.37
N GLU A 65 -3.65 -13.52 9.57
CA GLU A 65 -3.29 -14.86 10.03
C GLU A 65 -3.41 -15.85 8.87
N ARG A 66 -2.38 -16.67 8.67
CA ARG A 66 -2.38 -17.75 7.67
C ARG A 66 -1.70 -18.96 8.27
N ALA A 67 -2.39 -20.10 8.28
CA ALA A 67 -1.88 -21.36 8.81
C ALA A 67 -1.32 -21.23 10.25
N GLY A 68 -1.98 -20.45 11.10
CA GLY A 68 -1.57 -20.21 12.50
C GLY A 68 -0.37 -19.27 12.67
N LYS A 69 0.12 -18.66 11.59
CA LYS A 69 1.18 -17.65 11.61
C LYS A 69 0.60 -16.26 11.41
N ARG A 70 1.17 -15.27 12.12
CA ARG A 70 0.81 -13.84 11.95
C ARG A 70 1.75 -13.19 10.96
N PHE A 71 1.20 -12.37 10.09
CA PHE A 71 1.93 -11.61 9.09
C PHE A 71 1.53 -10.14 9.18
N VAL A 72 2.49 -9.24 9.01
CA VAL A 72 2.22 -7.82 8.80
C VAL A 72 2.31 -7.50 7.32
N LEU A 73 1.34 -6.71 6.84
CA LEU A 73 1.35 -6.17 5.48
C LEU A 73 2.10 -4.85 5.46
N LEU A 74 3.20 -4.79 4.70
CA LEU A 74 4.00 -3.60 4.54
C LEU A 74 3.89 -3.08 3.11
N ARG A 75 3.61 -1.78 2.97
CA ARG A 75 3.50 -1.10 1.68
C ARG A 75 4.57 -0.04 1.54
N GLN A 76 5.36 -0.13 0.48
CA GLN A 76 6.28 0.93 0.09
C GLN A 76 5.52 2.16 -0.38
N HIS A 77 5.88 3.33 0.14
CA HIS A 77 5.39 4.60 -0.37
C HIS A 77 6.22 5.11 -1.56
N GLY A 78 5.57 5.73 -2.53
CA GLY A 78 6.21 6.31 -3.71
C GLY A 78 6.05 5.43 -4.95
N MET A 79 6.59 5.89 -6.08
CA MET A 79 6.61 5.12 -7.32
C MET A 79 7.98 4.45 -7.49
N PRO A 80 8.05 3.15 -7.77
CA PRO A 80 6.95 2.18 -7.80
C PRO A 80 6.39 1.89 -6.39
N GLU A 81 5.11 1.52 -6.34
CA GLU A 81 4.35 1.35 -5.10
C GLU A 81 4.01 -0.14 -4.94
N TRP A 82 4.79 -0.86 -4.15
CA TRP A 82 4.68 -2.32 -4.00
C TRP A 82 4.43 -2.71 -2.54
N ALA A 83 3.99 -3.94 -2.31
CA ALA A 83 3.76 -4.44 -0.96
C ALA A 83 4.36 -5.84 -0.76
N ILE A 84 4.65 -6.14 0.51
CA ILE A 84 5.09 -7.44 0.97
C ILE A 84 4.30 -7.81 2.23
N GLU A 85 4.24 -9.10 2.52
CA GLU A 85 3.88 -9.60 3.83
C GLU A 85 5.12 -10.19 4.50
N VAL A 86 5.27 -9.91 5.79
CA VAL A 86 6.38 -10.40 6.61
C VAL A 86 5.79 -11.12 7.81
N GLU A 87 6.19 -12.37 8.02
CA GLU A 87 5.81 -13.15 9.19
C GLU A 87 6.36 -12.51 10.47
N LEU A 88 5.49 -12.26 11.43
CA LEU A 88 5.85 -11.80 12.76
C LEU A 88 6.34 -13.00 13.56
N THR A 89 7.66 -13.10 13.74
CA THR A 89 8.28 -14.13 14.59
C THR A 89 8.89 -13.48 15.85
N GLY A 90 9.40 -14.31 16.76
CA GLY A 90 10.23 -13.87 17.87
C GLY A 90 11.69 -14.26 17.62
N GLY A 91 12.49 -13.33 17.11
CA GLY A 91 13.95 -13.41 17.09
C GLY A 91 14.62 -13.46 15.72
N ALA A 92 13.89 -13.63 14.62
CA ALA A 92 14.48 -13.64 13.28
C ALA A 92 13.50 -13.13 12.21
N LEU A 93 14.01 -12.92 11.00
CA LEU A 93 13.18 -12.58 9.86
C LEU A 93 12.41 -13.85 9.47
N GLY A 94 11.09 -13.82 9.63
CA GLY A 94 10.25 -14.94 9.23
C GLY A 94 10.06 -15.03 7.72
N GLU A 95 9.01 -15.72 7.30
CA GLU A 95 8.62 -15.77 5.89
C GLU A 95 8.32 -14.36 5.36
N VAL A 96 9.01 -13.99 4.28
CA VAL A 96 8.73 -12.77 3.50
C VAL A 96 8.15 -13.16 2.16
N ARG A 97 6.99 -12.62 1.79
CA ARG A 97 6.34 -12.87 0.52
C ARG A 97 5.97 -11.55 -0.17
N GLU A 98 6.19 -11.50 -1.47
CA GLU A 98 5.75 -10.40 -2.32
C GLU A 98 4.23 -10.47 -2.47
N LEU A 99 3.54 -9.35 -2.29
CA LEU A 99 2.13 -9.29 -2.65
C LEU A 99 2.01 -9.24 -4.19
N PRO A 100 1.02 -9.93 -4.77
CA PRO A 100 0.70 -9.76 -6.18
C PRO A 100 0.47 -8.28 -6.52
N PRO A 101 0.89 -7.82 -7.72
CA PRO A 101 0.68 -6.43 -8.15
C PRO A 101 -0.80 -6.01 -8.13
N GLU A 102 -1.70 -6.93 -8.47
CA GLU A 102 -3.14 -6.71 -8.46
C GLU A 102 -3.66 -6.45 -7.03
N GLU A 103 -3.24 -7.28 -6.07
CA GLU A 103 -3.61 -7.11 -4.66
C GLU A 103 -3.02 -5.82 -4.07
N THR A 104 -1.80 -5.48 -4.47
CA THR A 104 -1.15 -4.23 -4.07
C THR A 104 -1.92 -3.03 -4.61
N TRP A 105 -2.34 -3.05 -5.88
CA TRP A 105 -3.15 -2.00 -6.48
C TRP A 105 -4.50 -1.83 -5.76
N GLU A 106 -5.16 -2.92 -5.37
CA GLU A 106 -6.40 -2.88 -4.60
C GLU A 106 -6.19 -2.27 -3.21
N LEU A 107 -5.13 -2.67 -2.51
CA LEU A 107 -4.77 -2.15 -1.19
C LEU A 107 -4.49 -0.65 -1.26
N VAL A 108 -3.73 -0.22 -2.28
CA VAL A 108 -3.46 1.19 -2.55
C VAL A 108 -4.75 1.97 -2.84
N ARG A 109 -5.64 1.46 -3.70
CA ARG A 109 -6.91 2.12 -3.99
C ARG A 109 -7.81 2.24 -2.76
N ALA A 110 -7.92 1.19 -1.95
CA ALA A 110 -8.72 1.22 -0.74
C ALA A 110 -8.23 2.31 0.22
N ASN A 111 -6.91 2.50 0.30
CA ASN A 111 -6.32 3.57 1.08
C ASN A 111 -6.57 4.96 0.47
N ASP A 112 -6.48 5.11 -0.84
CA ASP A 112 -6.79 6.36 -1.54
C ASP A 112 -8.26 6.77 -1.33
N GLN A 113 -9.20 5.82 -1.36
CA GLN A 113 -10.62 6.06 -1.09
C GLN A 113 -10.89 6.50 0.35
N ARG A 114 -10.15 5.94 1.32
CA ARG A 114 -10.24 6.38 2.72
C ARG A 114 -9.67 7.78 2.91
N ALA A 115 -8.58 8.11 2.23
CA ALA A 115 -7.92 9.41 2.32
C ALA A 115 -8.67 10.51 1.56
N ASN A 116 -9.32 10.16 0.45
CA ASN A 116 -10.14 11.04 -0.39
C ASN A 116 -11.51 10.39 -0.62
N PRO A 117 -12.42 10.45 0.37
CA PRO A 117 -13.78 9.95 0.18
C PRO A 117 -14.45 10.71 -0.97
N PRO A 118 -15.36 10.07 -1.73
CA PRO A 118 -16.18 10.77 -2.71
C PRO A 118 -16.86 11.96 -2.03
N ILE A 119 -16.77 13.15 -2.62
CA ILE A 119 -17.54 14.29 -2.15
C ILE A 119 -19.00 13.97 -2.44
N GLU A 120 -19.81 13.73 -1.40
CA GLU A 120 -21.26 13.73 -1.54
C GLU A 120 -21.69 15.15 -1.91
N VAL A 121 -21.94 15.40 -3.19
CA VAL A 121 -22.53 16.65 -3.62
C VAL A 121 -23.99 16.61 -3.19
N ALA A 122 -24.30 17.27 -2.07
CA ALA A 122 -25.69 17.47 -1.67
C ALA A 122 -26.46 18.05 -2.86
N PRO A 123 -27.67 17.56 -3.18
CA PRO A 123 -28.46 18.10 -4.25
C PRO A 123 -28.63 19.61 -4.00
N ILE A 124 -28.17 20.42 -4.94
CA ILE A 124 -28.35 21.87 -4.90
C ILE A 124 -29.87 22.09 -4.86
N ASP A 125 -30.39 22.57 -3.73
CA ASP A 125 -31.81 22.95 -3.63
C ASP A 125 -32.03 24.14 -4.56
N PRO A 126 -32.75 23.98 -5.69
CA PRO A 126 -32.92 25.04 -6.67
C PRO A 126 -33.76 26.21 -6.14
N LYS A 127 -34.32 26.12 -4.92
CA LYS A 127 -35.17 27.16 -4.32
C LYS A 127 -34.43 28.28 -3.57
N ARG A 128 -33.09 28.29 -3.54
CA ARG A 128 -32.31 29.37 -2.88
C ARG A 128 -31.65 30.38 -3.84
N MET A 129 -31.97 30.34 -5.13
CA MET A 129 -31.58 31.41 -6.07
C MET A 129 -32.76 32.35 -6.37
N PHE A 130 -33.32 33.03 -5.36
CA PHE A 130 -34.09 34.26 -5.55
C PHE A 130 -34.00 35.12 -4.29
#